data_AF-A0A7J4ST26-F1
#
_entry.id   AF-A0A7J4ST26-F1
#
_cell.length_a   1.000
_cell.length_b   1.000
_cell.length_c   1.000
_cell.angle_alpha   90.00
_cell.angle_beta   90.00
_cell.angle_gamma   90.00
#
_symmetry.space_group_name_H-M   'P 1'
#
loop_
_entity.id
_entity.type
_entity.pdbx_description
1 polymer ?
#
loop_
_entity_poly.entity_id
_entity_poly.type
_entity_poly.pdbx_seq_one_letter_code
_entity_poly.pdbx_strand_id
1 'polypeptide(L)'
;MDTDEHDTLSASELDRIEKAIFEVARQQRGKRVPVSLPFPDFWDRAVHLVIHLEQEADRMRREGVGSARLSTGIRRMANIRTQIRNLANLRLNALTSHAVIGSLLEGGGSRGNGNSIEWSRMDPKERAFHSEVSRGVDRFRNQASWDVLMGIEESGVEEAIGVPELNQFENEKELDGLAPLPVPAPEKEVEWNDPEMDEEDRIRTIDDGYPEAPLSPIPQDVKPDLVRIRIIEDSDDPIIDEEGNEIRIIEGDFHLCSATMSETLISIGLAELADV
;
A
#
# COMPACT_ATOMS: atom_id res chain seq x y z
N MET A 1 24.57 -23.53 -21.06
CA MET A 1 23.78 -23.85 -19.86
C MET A 1 22.36 -23.64 -20.29
N ASP A 2 21.70 -24.75 -20.59
CA ASP A 2 20.51 -24.82 -21.44
C ASP A 2 19.31 -24.14 -20.76
N THR A 3 18.71 -23.17 -21.44
CA THR A 3 17.54 -22.39 -20.99
C THR A 3 16.26 -22.74 -21.76
N ASP A 4 16.22 -23.89 -22.42
CA ASP A 4 15.12 -24.28 -23.32
C ASP A 4 14.25 -25.42 -22.78
N GLU A 5 14.04 -25.44 -21.46
CA GLU A 5 13.01 -26.29 -20.83
C GLU A 5 12.09 -25.40 -20.00
N HIS A 6 11.47 -24.41 -20.67
CA HIS A 6 10.26 -23.81 -20.13
C HIS A 6 9.19 -24.89 -20.13
N ASP A 7 9.04 -25.56 -18.99
CA ASP A 7 7.94 -26.47 -18.63
C ASP A 7 6.66 -25.99 -19.31
N THR A 8 6.20 -26.74 -20.31
CA THR A 8 5.00 -26.40 -21.05
C THR A 8 3.80 -26.59 -20.13
N LEU A 9 3.37 -25.52 -19.47
CA LEU A 9 2.17 -25.51 -18.64
C LEU A 9 0.99 -26.00 -19.47
N SER A 10 0.25 -26.99 -18.95
CA SER A 10 -0.94 -27.50 -19.60
C SER A 10 -2.04 -26.43 -19.66
N ALA A 11 -2.98 -26.56 -20.61
CA ALA A 11 -4.05 -25.58 -20.80
C ALA A 11 -4.90 -25.37 -19.53
N SER A 12 -5.11 -26.44 -18.74
CA SER A 12 -5.80 -26.36 -17.44
C SER A 12 -4.99 -25.62 -16.38
N GLU A 13 -3.66 -25.74 -16.40
CA GLU A 13 -2.78 -25.01 -15.49
C GLU A 13 -2.73 -23.53 -15.83
N LEU A 14 -2.70 -23.15 -17.11
CA LEU A 14 -2.77 -21.75 -17.54
C LEU A 14 -4.06 -21.06 -17.06
N ASP A 15 -5.22 -21.72 -17.22
CA ASP A 15 -6.51 -21.22 -16.73
C ASP A 15 -6.53 -21.11 -15.19
N ARG A 16 -5.92 -22.07 -14.49
CA ARG A 16 -5.78 -22.04 -13.03
C ARG A 16 -4.92 -20.86 -12.57
N ILE A 17 -3.81 -20.58 -13.26
CA ILE A 17 -2.91 -19.46 -12.95
C ILE A 17 -3.62 -18.13 -13.21
N GLU A 18 -4.33 -18.00 -14.34
CA GLU A 18 -5.09 -16.80 -14.66
C GLU A 18 -6.15 -16.52 -13.58
N LYS A 19 -6.98 -17.52 -13.23
CA LYS A 19 -7.98 -17.40 -12.16
C LYS A 19 -7.35 -16.99 -10.83
N ALA A 20 -6.20 -17.58 -10.49
CA ALA A 20 -5.46 -17.24 -9.29
C ALA A 20 -5.03 -15.76 -9.26
N ILE A 21 -4.57 -15.19 -10.40
CA ILE A 21 -4.19 -13.76 -10.46
C ILE A 21 -5.38 -12.86 -10.10
N PHE A 22 -6.54 -13.10 -10.71
CA PHE A 22 -7.75 -12.31 -10.43
C PHE A 22 -8.26 -12.51 -9.00
N GLU A 23 -8.25 -13.75 -8.50
CA GLU A 23 -8.72 -14.06 -7.16
C GLU A 23 -7.83 -13.40 -6.09
N VAL A 24 -6.51 -13.56 -6.19
CA VAL A 24 -5.57 -12.94 -5.23
C VAL A 24 -5.65 -11.41 -5.32
N ALA A 25 -5.75 -10.83 -6.51
CA ALA A 25 -5.92 -9.39 -6.67
C ALA A 25 -7.20 -8.88 -5.98
N ARG A 26 -8.31 -9.62 -6.13
CA ARG A 26 -9.56 -9.31 -5.43
C ARG A 26 -9.43 -9.45 -3.92
N GLN A 27 -8.77 -10.50 -3.43
CA GLN A 27 -8.60 -10.74 -2.00
C GLN A 27 -7.65 -9.75 -1.34
N GLN A 28 -6.63 -9.27 -2.06
CA GLN A 28 -5.67 -8.28 -1.55
C GLN A 28 -6.29 -6.88 -1.45
N ARG A 29 -7.29 -6.57 -2.29
CA ARG A 29 -7.97 -5.27 -2.28
C ARG A 29 -8.60 -5.03 -0.90
N GLY A 30 -8.17 -3.97 -0.23
CA GLY A 30 -8.65 -3.58 1.09
C GLY A 30 -7.94 -4.24 2.28
N LYS A 31 -6.98 -5.14 2.05
CA LYS A 31 -6.17 -5.74 3.12
C LYS A 31 -4.81 -5.04 3.24
N ARG A 32 -4.45 -4.67 4.47
CA ARG A 32 -3.14 -4.07 4.80
C ARG A 32 -2.03 -5.11 4.97
N VAL A 33 -2.37 -6.39 5.11
CA VAL A 33 -1.44 -7.51 5.20
C VAL A 33 -1.41 -8.26 3.86
N PRO A 34 -0.23 -8.73 3.41
CA PRO A 34 -0.12 -9.56 2.21
C PRO A 34 -0.92 -10.86 2.34
N VAL A 35 -1.79 -11.13 1.37
CA VAL A 35 -2.56 -12.37 1.29
C VAL A 35 -1.64 -13.53 0.92
N SER A 36 -1.87 -14.73 1.46
CA SER A 36 -1.13 -15.93 1.08
C SER A 36 -1.32 -16.26 -0.40
N LEU A 37 -0.24 -16.58 -1.09
CA LEU A 37 -0.31 -16.99 -2.48
C LEU A 37 -0.79 -18.45 -2.58
N PRO A 38 -1.48 -18.82 -3.67
CA PRO A 38 -1.91 -20.20 -3.90
C PRO A 38 -0.74 -21.12 -4.25
N PHE A 39 0.37 -20.55 -4.75
CA PHE A 39 1.59 -21.25 -5.14
C PHE A 39 2.81 -20.47 -4.63
N PRO A 40 3.91 -21.14 -4.25
CA PRO A 40 5.15 -20.48 -3.81
C PRO A 40 5.95 -19.85 -4.95
N ASP A 41 5.76 -20.29 -6.19
CA ASP A 41 6.40 -19.83 -7.43
C ASP A 41 5.43 -18.99 -8.29
N PHE A 42 4.56 -18.23 -7.63
CA PHE A 42 3.45 -17.52 -8.27
C PHE A 42 3.91 -16.55 -9.37
N TRP A 43 4.96 -15.78 -9.13
CA TRP A 43 5.42 -14.79 -10.10
C TRP A 43 6.05 -15.44 -11.33
N ASP A 44 6.77 -16.55 -11.17
CA ASP A 44 7.33 -17.31 -12.30
C ASP A 44 6.22 -17.91 -13.17
N ARG A 45 5.19 -18.47 -12.53
CA ARG A 45 3.98 -18.96 -13.23
C ARG A 45 3.24 -17.85 -13.97
N ALA A 46 3.14 -16.66 -13.38
CA ALA A 46 2.53 -15.50 -14.04
C ALA A 46 3.34 -15.03 -15.26
N VAL A 47 4.68 -15.07 -15.19
CA VAL A 47 5.56 -14.79 -16.33
C VAL A 47 5.35 -15.83 -17.44
N HIS A 48 5.35 -17.12 -17.11
CA HIS A 48 5.12 -18.19 -18.09
C HIS A 48 3.74 -18.07 -18.77
N LEU A 49 2.69 -17.69 -18.03
CA LEU A 49 1.36 -17.41 -18.59
C LEU A 49 1.43 -16.27 -19.62
N VAL A 50 2.09 -15.15 -19.30
CA VAL A 50 2.20 -14.02 -20.23
C VAL A 50 2.99 -14.40 -21.48
N ILE A 51 4.12 -15.09 -21.33
CA ILE A 51 4.93 -15.56 -22.47
C ILE A 51 4.11 -16.51 -23.35
N HIS A 52 3.34 -17.43 -22.75
CA HIS A 52 2.46 -18.32 -23.51
C HIS A 52 1.42 -17.53 -24.32
N LEU A 53 0.78 -16.52 -23.73
CA LEU A 53 -0.20 -15.67 -24.41
C LEU A 53 0.42 -14.84 -25.55
N GLU A 54 1.65 -14.37 -25.38
CA GLU A 54 2.40 -13.68 -26.45
C GLU A 54 2.68 -14.63 -27.61
N GLN A 55 3.23 -15.81 -27.32
CA GLN A 55 3.49 -16.84 -28.33
C GLN A 55 2.21 -17.27 -29.04
N GLU A 56 1.10 -17.38 -28.33
CA GLU A 56 -0.21 -17.70 -28.90
C GLU A 56 -0.70 -16.60 -29.84
N ALA A 57 -0.56 -15.32 -29.46
CA ALA A 57 -0.89 -14.20 -30.32
C ALA A 57 0.02 -14.12 -31.57
N ASP A 58 1.30 -14.44 -31.43
CA ASP A 58 2.27 -14.52 -32.53
C ASP A 58 1.95 -15.66 -33.50
N ARG A 59 1.52 -16.82 -32.99
CA ARG A 59 1.02 -17.93 -33.82
C ARG A 59 -0.20 -17.51 -34.62
N MET A 60 -1.19 -16.88 -33.99
CA MET A 60 -2.39 -16.38 -34.66
C MET A 60 -2.06 -15.35 -35.76
N ARG A 61 -1.04 -14.50 -35.55
CA ARG A 61 -0.54 -13.56 -36.59
C ARG A 61 0.08 -14.29 -37.79
N ARG A 62 0.90 -15.32 -37.55
CA ARG A 62 1.54 -16.11 -38.63
C ARG A 62 0.54 -16.95 -39.42
N GLU A 63 -0.47 -17.49 -38.75
CA GLU A 63 -1.52 -18.30 -39.37
C GLU A 63 -2.57 -17.47 -40.13
N GLY A 64 -2.53 -16.13 -40.04
CA GLY A 64 -3.50 -15.25 -40.67
C GLY A 64 -4.91 -15.38 -40.08
N VAL A 65 -5.02 -15.79 -38.81
CA VAL A 65 -6.30 -15.93 -38.11
C VAL A 65 -7.00 -14.57 -38.09
N GLY A 66 -8.31 -14.56 -38.35
CA GLY A 66 -9.09 -13.33 -38.50
C GLY A 66 -8.84 -12.30 -37.40
N SER A 67 -8.72 -11.02 -37.81
CA SER A 67 -8.35 -9.87 -36.97
C SER A 67 -9.13 -9.80 -35.64
N ALA A 68 -10.41 -10.19 -35.63
CA ALA A 68 -11.23 -10.22 -34.42
C ALA A 68 -10.71 -11.17 -33.32
N ARG A 69 -10.34 -12.41 -33.66
CA ARG A 69 -9.85 -13.39 -32.66
C ARG A 69 -8.50 -12.97 -32.08
N LEU A 70 -7.61 -12.49 -32.94
CA LEU A 70 -6.32 -11.94 -32.53
C LEU A 70 -6.50 -10.72 -31.61
N SER A 71 -7.39 -9.81 -31.97
CA SER A 71 -7.72 -8.62 -31.17
C SER A 71 -8.27 -9.00 -29.78
N THR A 72 -9.16 -9.99 -29.70
CA THR A 72 -9.65 -10.52 -28.41
C THR A 72 -8.53 -11.11 -27.56
N GLY A 73 -7.62 -11.90 -28.16
CA GLY A 73 -6.46 -12.47 -27.46
C GLY A 73 -5.53 -11.40 -26.91
N ILE A 74 -5.19 -10.39 -27.71
CA ILE A 74 -4.35 -9.25 -27.29
C ILE A 74 -5.01 -8.47 -26.16
N ARG A 75 -6.32 -8.22 -26.23
CA ARG A 75 -7.07 -7.52 -25.17
C ARG A 75 -7.08 -8.31 -23.86
N ARG A 76 -7.26 -9.63 -23.92
CA ARG A 76 -7.17 -10.51 -22.73
C ARG A 76 -5.78 -10.43 -22.10
N MET A 77 -4.72 -10.55 -22.88
CA MET A 77 -3.34 -10.43 -22.40
C MET A 77 -3.06 -9.05 -21.77
N ALA A 78 -3.52 -7.96 -22.39
CA ALA A 78 -3.39 -6.62 -21.83
C ALA A 78 -4.10 -6.48 -20.48
N ASN A 79 -5.32 -7.04 -20.34
CA ASN A 79 -6.04 -7.06 -19.07
C ASN A 79 -5.26 -7.83 -17.99
N ILE A 80 -4.75 -9.02 -18.32
CA ILE A 80 -3.94 -9.82 -17.39
C ILE A 80 -2.70 -9.04 -16.93
N ARG A 81 -1.99 -8.34 -17.82
CA ARG A 81 -0.85 -7.48 -17.46
C ARG A 81 -1.22 -6.37 -16.51
N THR A 82 -2.35 -5.71 -16.76
CA THR A 82 -2.88 -4.67 -15.86
C THR A 82 -3.20 -5.26 -14.48
N GLN A 83 -3.81 -6.44 -14.41
CA GLN A 83 -4.06 -7.11 -13.13
C GLN A 83 -2.79 -7.52 -12.40
N ILE A 84 -1.78 -8.04 -13.11
CA ILE A 84 -0.47 -8.38 -12.54
C ILE A 84 0.19 -7.12 -11.95
N ARG A 85 0.19 -5.99 -12.68
CA ARG A 85 0.71 -4.71 -12.17
C ARG A 85 -0.05 -4.24 -10.93
N ASN A 86 -1.38 -4.27 -10.97
CA ASN A 86 -2.22 -3.86 -9.85
C ASN A 86 -1.97 -4.75 -8.62
N LEU A 87 -1.89 -6.06 -8.82
CA LEU A 87 -1.59 -7.04 -7.77
C LEU A 87 -0.22 -6.76 -7.15
N ALA A 88 0.81 -6.56 -7.97
CA ALA A 88 2.15 -6.23 -7.50
C ALA A 88 2.14 -4.95 -6.65
N ASN A 89 1.50 -3.88 -7.12
CA ASN A 89 1.39 -2.63 -6.38
C ASN A 89 0.69 -2.80 -5.02
N LEU A 90 -0.45 -3.51 -5.00
CA LEU A 90 -1.18 -3.77 -3.75
C LEU A 90 -0.35 -4.59 -2.76
N ARG A 91 0.35 -5.62 -3.25
CA ARG A 91 1.17 -6.49 -2.41
C ARG A 91 2.42 -5.80 -1.88
N LEU A 92 3.15 -5.08 -2.73
CA LEU A 92 4.34 -4.34 -2.31
C LEU A 92 3.99 -3.23 -1.31
N ASN A 93 2.85 -2.55 -1.50
CA ASN A 93 2.36 -1.58 -0.52
C ASN A 93 2.04 -2.25 0.83
N ALA A 94 1.33 -3.38 0.82
CA ALA A 94 1.04 -4.15 2.03
C ALA A 94 2.33 -4.63 2.74
N LEU A 95 3.31 -5.14 1.98
CA LEU A 95 4.61 -5.57 2.52
C LEU A 95 5.40 -4.40 3.13
N THR A 96 5.42 -3.27 2.44
CA THR A 96 6.12 -2.07 2.90
C THR A 96 5.47 -1.52 4.17
N SER A 97 4.15 -1.37 4.16
CA SER A 97 3.38 -0.93 5.32
C SER A 97 3.60 -1.86 6.52
N HIS A 98 3.60 -3.18 6.29
CA HIS A 98 3.88 -4.15 7.33
C HIS A 98 5.32 -4.02 7.87
N ALA A 99 6.32 -3.88 6.99
CA ALA A 99 7.71 -3.69 7.41
C ALA A 99 7.88 -2.41 8.24
N VAL A 100 7.30 -1.29 7.80
CA VAL A 100 7.38 0.00 8.49
C VAL A 100 6.67 -0.05 9.84
N ILE A 101 5.45 -0.60 9.88
CA ILE A 101 4.67 -0.71 11.12
C ILE A 101 5.37 -1.66 12.10
N GLY A 102 5.80 -2.83 11.66
CA GLY A 102 6.51 -3.78 12.52
C GLY A 102 7.81 -3.22 13.09
N SER A 103 8.63 -2.55 12.26
CA SER A 103 9.91 -2.01 12.72
C SER A 103 9.80 -0.73 13.56
N LEU A 104 8.81 0.14 13.33
CA LEU A 104 8.68 1.41 14.07
C LEU A 104 7.78 1.31 15.31
N LEU A 105 6.76 0.44 15.31
CA LEU A 105 5.80 0.32 16.41
C LEU A 105 6.11 -0.85 17.37
N GLU A 106 6.67 -1.96 16.89
CA GLU A 106 6.91 -3.16 17.71
C GLU A 106 8.20 -3.08 18.55
N GLY A 107 8.97 -2.00 18.40
CA GLY A 107 10.18 -1.73 19.16
C GLY A 107 9.98 -1.42 20.65
N GLY A 108 8.77 -1.04 21.05
CA GLY A 108 8.43 -0.68 22.43
C GLY A 108 7.60 -1.76 23.12
N GLY A 109 8.22 -2.90 23.46
CA GLY A 109 7.73 -3.89 24.45
C GLY A 109 6.41 -4.63 24.17
N SER A 110 5.59 -4.18 23.23
CA SER A 110 4.31 -4.80 22.90
C SER A 110 4.45 -5.55 21.57
N ARG A 111 4.86 -6.82 21.65
CA ARG A 111 4.73 -7.80 20.56
C ARG A 111 3.23 -8.05 20.33
N GLY A 112 2.60 -7.06 19.70
CA GLY A 112 1.19 -6.96 19.39
C GLY A 112 0.82 -7.98 18.32
N ASN A 113 0.54 -9.18 18.81
CA ASN A 113 -0.03 -10.32 18.12
C ASN A 113 -1.27 -9.90 17.29
N GLY A 114 -1.10 -9.69 15.97
CA GLY A 114 -2.23 -9.35 15.10
C GLY A 114 -2.01 -9.57 13.60
N ASN A 115 -0.78 -9.46 13.10
CA ASN A 115 -0.50 -9.54 11.67
C ASN A 115 0.64 -10.52 11.33
N SER A 116 0.68 -11.70 11.96
CA SER A 116 1.70 -12.70 11.64
C SER A 116 1.60 -13.15 10.17
N ILE A 117 2.60 -12.80 9.37
CA ILE A 117 2.69 -13.22 7.97
C ILE A 117 3.12 -14.70 7.90
N GLU A 118 2.35 -15.50 7.17
CA GLU A 118 2.70 -16.89 6.84
C GLU A 118 3.77 -16.93 5.73
N TRP A 119 5.02 -16.68 6.12
CA TRP A 119 6.17 -16.57 5.20
C TRP A 119 6.41 -17.81 4.33
N SER A 120 6.02 -18.99 4.80
CA SER A 120 6.15 -20.25 4.06
C SER A 120 5.31 -20.29 2.78
N ARG A 121 4.24 -19.50 2.70
CA ARG A 121 3.34 -19.41 1.53
C ARG A 121 3.61 -18.19 0.64
N MET A 122 4.69 -17.47 0.93
CA MET A 122 5.09 -16.29 0.16
C MET A 122 6.15 -16.64 -0.88
N ASP A 123 6.14 -15.88 -1.97
CA ASP A 123 7.14 -16.02 -3.01
C ASP A 123 8.53 -15.60 -2.48
N PRO A 124 9.62 -16.34 -2.78
CA PRO A 124 10.97 -15.97 -2.37
C PRO A 124 11.37 -14.53 -2.72
N LYS A 125 10.91 -14.01 -3.87
CA LYS A 125 11.23 -12.65 -4.35
C LYS A 125 10.58 -11.58 -3.47
N GLU A 126 9.36 -11.84 -3.00
CA GLU A 126 8.65 -10.93 -2.08
C GLU A 126 9.28 -10.92 -0.69
N ARG A 127 9.77 -12.07 -0.22
CA ARG A 127 10.48 -12.18 1.05
C ARG A 127 11.78 -11.40 1.03
N ALA A 128 12.55 -11.53 -0.05
CA ALA A 128 13.77 -10.74 -0.24
C ALA A 128 13.46 -9.24 -0.25
N PHE A 129 12.43 -8.80 -1.00
CA PHE A 129 11.99 -7.40 -0.99
C PHE A 129 11.63 -6.91 0.42
N HIS A 130 10.83 -7.68 1.17
CA HIS A 130 10.44 -7.31 2.53
C HIS A 130 11.66 -7.16 3.46
N SER A 131 12.62 -8.11 3.41
CA SER A 131 13.84 -8.01 4.21
C SER A 131 14.67 -6.76 3.90
N GLU A 132 14.70 -6.34 2.63
CA GLU A 132 15.39 -5.13 2.22
C GLU A 132 14.70 -3.86 2.71
N VAL A 133 13.36 -3.84 2.68
CA VAL A 133 12.57 -2.73 3.24
C VAL A 133 12.76 -2.65 4.75
N SER A 134 12.64 -3.77 5.48
CA SER A 134 12.90 -3.80 6.93
C SER A 134 14.28 -3.25 7.28
N ARG A 135 15.33 -3.72 6.59
CA ARG A 135 16.70 -3.20 6.76
C ARG A 135 16.80 -1.70 6.46
N GLY A 136 16.01 -1.20 5.50
CA GLY A 136 15.91 0.22 5.19
C GLY A 136 15.28 1.04 6.31
N VAL A 137 14.20 0.52 6.91
CA VAL A 137 13.53 1.18 8.03
C VAL A 137 14.40 1.15 9.29
N ASP A 138 15.10 0.06 9.56
CA ASP A 138 16.03 -0.02 10.70
C ASP A 138 17.18 1.00 10.57
N ARG A 139 17.71 1.17 9.35
CA ARG A 139 18.71 2.23 9.09
C ARG A 139 18.14 3.63 9.38
N PHE A 140 16.91 3.89 8.96
CA PHE A 140 16.23 5.16 9.25
C PHE A 140 16.02 5.33 10.77
N ARG A 141 15.53 4.29 11.45
CA ARG A 141 15.30 4.26 12.90
C ARG A 141 16.55 4.68 13.67
N ASN A 142 17.69 4.09 13.32
CA ASN A 142 18.99 4.39 13.93
C ASN A 142 19.48 5.81 13.60
N GLN A 143 19.38 6.24 12.34
CA GLN A 143 19.84 7.57 11.91
C GLN A 143 19.01 8.71 12.49
N ALA A 144 17.69 8.52 12.60
CA ALA A 144 16.76 9.48 13.19
C ALA A 144 16.79 9.47 14.71
N SER A 145 17.52 8.52 15.34
CA SER A 145 17.43 8.26 16.79
C SER A 145 15.98 8.12 17.23
N TRP A 146 15.21 7.32 16.48
CA TRP A 146 13.76 7.19 16.63
C TRP A 146 13.35 6.77 18.04
N ASP A 147 14.13 5.91 18.69
CA ASP A 147 13.84 5.45 20.06
C ASP A 147 13.88 6.59 21.06
N VAL A 148 14.85 7.50 20.92
CA VAL A 148 14.93 8.75 21.70
C VAL A 148 13.74 9.67 21.40
N LEU A 149 13.36 9.81 20.12
CA LEU A 149 12.22 10.63 19.71
C LEU A 149 10.89 10.12 20.28
N MET A 150 10.73 8.80 20.35
CA MET A 150 9.54 8.16 20.88
C MET A 150 9.53 8.07 22.41
N GLY A 151 10.58 8.55 23.09
CA GLY A 151 10.72 8.41 24.54
C GLY A 151 10.76 6.94 24.98
N ILE A 152 11.10 6.03 24.06
CA ILE A 152 11.41 4.65 24.39
C ILE A 152 12.81 4.73 24.96
N GLU A 153 12.88 5.02 26.26
CA GLU A 153 14.12 4.80 27.00
C GLU A 153 14.53 3.36 26.67
N GLU A 154 15.70 3.19 26.04
CA GLU A 154 16.49 2.02 26.38
C GLU A 154 16.55 2.10 27.89
N SER A 155 15.75 1.29 28.58
CA SER A 155 16.18 0.72 29.84
C SER A 155 17.41 -0.09 29.50
N GLY A 156 18.50 0.63 29.19
CA GLY A 156 19.83 0.21 29.50
C GLY A 156 19.66 -0.32 30.89
N VAL A 157 19.92 -1.62 30.99
CA VAL A 157 19.99 -2.33 32.23
C VAL A 157 20.91 -1.48 33.10
N GLU A 158 20.35 -0.56 33.87
CA GLU A 158 20.84 -0.29 35.20
C GLU A 158 20.70 -1.66 35.83
N GLU A 159 21.75 -2.45 35.64
CA GLU A 159 22.03 -3.64 36.41
C GLU A 159 21.97 -3.09 37.82
N ALA A 160 20.79 -3.20 38.44
CA ALA A 160 20.56 -2.69 39.77
C ALA A 160 21.62 -3.37 40.60
N ILE A 161 22.67 -2.61 40.94
CA ILE A 161 23.81 -3.12 41.69
C ILE A 161 23.24 -3.57 43.02
N GLY A 162 23.03 -4.88 43.14
CA GLY A 162 22.72 -5.54 44.40
C GLY A 162 21.26 -5.48 44.85
N VAL A 163 20.33 -6.07 44.10
CA VAL A 163 19.24 -6.81 44.76
C VAL A 163 19.61 -8.29 44.70
N PRO A 164 20.11 -8.90 45.79
CA PRO A 164 20.38 -10.33 45.83
C PRO A 164 19.11 -11.10 45.50
N GLU A 165 19.20 -12.15 44.69
CA GLU A 165 18.08 -13.03 44.40
C GLU A 165 17.49 -13.57 45.72
N LEU A 166 16.16 -13.50 45.85
CA LEU A 166 15.39 -13.86 47.05
C LEU A 166 15.49 -15.35 47.46
N ASN A 167 16.37 -16.12 46.82
CA ASN A 167 16.58 -17.55 47.02
C ASN A 167 17.87 -17.86 47.81
N GLN A 168 18.66 -16.85 48.19
CA GLN A 168 19.87 -17.05 48.98
C GLN A 168 19.62 -16.70 50.46
N PHE A 169 19.18 -17.69 51.23
CA PHE A 169 19.12 -17.59 52.68
C PHE A 169 20.52 -17.87 53.26
N GLU A 170 21.30 -16.83 53.52
CA GLU A 170 22.50 -16.97 54.36
C GLU A 170 22.09 -17.01 55.85
N ASN A 171 22.67 -17.96 56.56
CA ASN A 171 22.38 -18.28 57.96
C ASN A 171 22.74 -17.11 58.88
N GLU A 172 21.74 -16.33 59.28
CA GLU A 172 21.45 -15.53 60.49
C GLU A 172 22.54 -15.16 61.53
N LYS A 173 23.84 -15.20 61.22
CA LYS A 173 24.88 -15.01 62.26
C LYS A 173 25.91 -13.91 62.03
N GLU A 174 25.77 -13.10 60.99
CA GLU A 174 26.72 -11.99 60.79
C GLU A 174 26.05 -10.78 60.16
N LEU A 175 25.33 -10.00 60.97
CA LEU A 175 24.89 -8.66 60.58
C LEU A 175 24.83 -7.72 61.78
N ASP A 176 25.91 -7.69 62.55
CA ASP A 176 26.13 -6.70 63.61
C ASP A 176 26.74 -5.45 62.95
N GLY A 177 25.91 -4.56 62.39
CA GLY A 177 26.42 -3.33 61.78
C GLY A 177 25.51 -2.52 60.86
N LEU A 178 24.27 -2.94 60.55
CA LEU A 178 23.37 -2.12 59.73
C LEU A 178 22.57 -1.13 60.59
N ALA A 179 22.44 0.10 60.07
CA ALA A 179 21.64 1.16 60.66
C ALA A 179 20.17 0.69 60.84
N PRO A 180 19.46 1.16 61.88
CA PRO A 180 18.06 0.80 62.10
C PRO A 180 17.22 1.10 60.85
N LEU A 181 16.40 0.13 60.44
CA LEU A 181 15.45 0.31 59.34
C LEU A 181 14.55 1.52 59.63
N PRO A 182 14.27 2.38 58.63
CA PRO A 182 13.28 3.44 58.79
C PRO A 182 11.94 2.78 59.11
N VAL A 183 11.31 3.24 60.19
CA VAL A 183 10.00 2.75 60.62
C VAL A 183 9.02 2.99 59.47
N PRO A 184 8.25 1.98 59.02
CA PRO A 184 7.24 2.18 57.99
C PRO A 184 6.27 3.24 58.50
N ALA A 185 6.16 4.34 57.75
CA ALA A 185 5.10 5.32 57.99
C ALA A 185 3.76 4.59 57.84
N PRO A 186 2.76 4.87 58.70
CA PRO A 186 1.47 4.21 58.59
C PRO A 186 0.94 4.44 57.17
N GLU A 187 0.60 3.35 56.49
CA GLU A 187 -0.06 3.38 55.20
C GLU A 187 -1.27 4.28 55.33
N LYS A 188 -1.22 5.47 54.71
CA LYS A 188 -2.41 6.27 54.55
C LYS A 188 -3.25 5.51 53.55
N GLU A 189 -4.33 4.88 54.02
CA GLU A 189 -5.40 4.40 53.15
C GLU A 189 -5.86 5.61 52.33
N VAL A 190 -5.37 5.71 51.10
CA VAL A 190 -5.87 6.69 50.14
C VAL A 190 -7.20 6.11 49.68
N GLU A 191 -8.28 6.63 50.24
CA GLU A 191 -9.63 6.33 49.81
C GLU A 191 -9.73 6.69 48.33
N TRP A 192 -9.77 5.67 47.47
CA TRP A 192 -9.97 5.84 46.04
C TRP A 192 -11.36 6.42 45.84
N ASN A 193 -11.41 7.74 45.62
CA ASN A 193 -12.66 8.42 45.34
C ASN A 193 -12.98 8.21 43.86
N ASP A 194 -13.93 7.33 43.58
CA ASP A 194 -14.38 7.02 42.24
C ASP A 194 -14.93 8.31 41.59
N PRO A 195 -14.33 8.79 40.47
CA PRO A 195 -14.81 10.00 39.82
C PRO A 195 -16.24 9.78 39.32
N GLU A 196 -17.16 10.70 39.66
CA GLU A 196 -18.58 10.60 39.27
C GLU A 196 -18.81 10.59 37.75
N MET A 197 -17.84 11.08 36.97
CA MET A 197 -17.85 11.01 35.51
C MET A 197 -16.71 10.14 35.03
N ASP A 198 -17.04 9.17 34.19
CA ASP A 198 -16.03 8.39 33.50
C ASP A 198 -15.30 9.26 32.47
N GLU A 199 -14.18 8.73 31.96
CA GLU A 199 -13.36 9.44 30.99
C GLU A 199 -14.12 9.71 29.68
N GLU A 200 -15.10 8.87 29.35
CA GLU A 200 -15.88 8.99 28.11
C GLU A 200 -16.84 10.19 28.16
N ASP A 201 -17.49 10.42 29.30
CA ASP A 201 -18.36 11.59 29.53
C ASP A 201 -17.55 12.90 29.60
N ARG A 202 -16.32 12.84 30.14
CA ARG A 202 -15.39 13.98 30.14
C ARG A 202 -15.02 14.41 28.73
N ILE A 203 -14.77 13.43 27.85
CA ILE A 203 -14.41 13.66 26.44
C ILE A 203 -15.61 14.21 25.66
N ARG A 204 -16.84 13.70 25.86
CA ARG A 204 -18.05 14.23 25.20
C ARG A 204 -18.32 15.69 25.54
N THR A 205 -18.13 16.07 26.79
CA THR A 205 -18.34 17.46 27.25
C THR A 205 -17.35 18.44 26.60
N ILE A 206 -16.15 17.97 26.26
CA ILE A 206 -15.12 18.77 25.59
C ILE A 206 -15.40 18.88 24.09
N ASP A 207 -15.92 17.82 23.46
CA ASP A 207 -16.23 17.77 22.03
C ASP A 207 -17.39 18.71 21.64
N ASP A 208 -18.40 18.86 22.51
CA ASP A 208 -19.53 19.79 22.32
C ASP A 208 -19.11 21.28 22.35
N GLY A 209 -17.91 21.59 22.84
CA GLY A 209 -17.38 22.95 22.97
C GLY A 209 -16.39 23.37 21.87
N TYR A 210 -16.03 22.46 20.96
CA TYR A 210 -15.09 22.77 19.89
C TYR A 210 -15.84 23.37 18.70
N PRO A 211 -15.54 24.60 18.26
CA PRO A 211 -16.14 25.13 17.05
C PRO A 211 -15.75 24.21 15.89
N GLU A 212 -16.76 23.63 15.24
CA GLU A 212 -16.61 22.85 14.02
C GLU A 212 -15.64 23.60 13.09
N ALA A 213 -14.51 22.96 12.76
CA ALA A 213 -13.61 23.49 11.75
C ALA A 213 -14.45 23.78 10.49
N PRO A 214 -14.29 24.95 9.83
CA PRO A 214 -15.13 25.30 8.71
C PRO A 214 -15.08 24.16 7.69
N LEU A 215 -16.27 23.65 7.34
CA LEU A 215 -16.44 22.67 6.29
C LEU A 215 -15.60 23.09 5.09
N SER A 216 -14.75 22.19 4.59
CA SER A 216 -13.98 22.40 3.37
C SER A 216 -14.89 23.01 2.31
N PRO A 217 -14.46 24.07 1.61
CA PRO A 217 -15.31 24.72 0.64
C PRO A 217 -15.79 23.67 -0.36
N ILE A 218 -17.11 23.53 -0.44
CA ILE A 218 -17.80 22.85 -1.53
C ILE A 218 -17.15 23.37 -2.82
N PRO A 219 -16.68 22.51 -3.75
CA PRO A 219 -16.17 22.98 -5.03
C PRO A 219 -17.22 23.90 -5.64
N GLN A 220 -16.88 25.18 -5.72
CA GLN A 220 -17.68 26.12 -6.48
C GLN A 220 -17.74 25.55 -7.89
N ASP A 221 -18.94 25.49 -8.44
CA ASP A 221 -19.20 25.18 -9.83
C ASP A 221 -18.51 26.24 -10.68
N VAL A 222 -17.21 26.06 -10.92
CA VAL A 222 -16.45 26.85 -11.88
C VAL A 222 -16.98 26.39 -13.21
N LYS A 223 -18.01 27.08 -13.72
CA LYS A 223 -18.42 26.88 -15.10
C LYS A 223 -17.16 27.04 -15.94
N PRO A 224 -16.65 25.96 -16.58
CA PRO A 224 -15.55 26.16 -17.50
C PRO A 224 -16.10 27.05 -18.61
N ASP A 225 -15.38 28.12 -18.93
CA ASP A 225 -15.67 28.94 -20.11
C ASP A 225 -15.41 28.06 -21.34
N LEU A 226 -16.42 27.26 -21.70
CA LEU A 226 -16.39 26.31 -22.79
C LEU A 226 -16.69 27.05 -24.08
N VAL A 227 -15.79 26.90 -25.04
CA VAL A 227 -15.85 27.53 -26.35
C VAL A 227 -16.11 26.45 -27.39
N ARG A 228 -17.01 26.76 -28.32
CA ARG A 228 -17.30 25.87 -29.45
C ARG A 228 -16.29 26.13 -30.56
N ILE A 229 -15.57 25.09 -30.96
CA ILE A 229 -14.63 25.13 -32.08
C ILE A 229 -15.12 24.21 -33.20
N ARG A 230 -14.81 24.60 -34.43
CA ARG A 230 -14.99 23.76 -35.62
C ARG A 230 -13.64 23.29 -36.10
N ILE A 231 -13.51 21.98 -36.31
CA ILE A 231 -12.28 21.37 -36.80
C ILE A 231 -12.15 21.62 -38.32
N ILE A 232 -10.98 22.06 -38.75
CA ILE A 232 -10.65 22.34 -40.16
C ILE A 232 -9.79 21.23 -40.78
N GLU A 233 -9.01 20.53 -39.96
CA GLU A 233 -8.08 19.48 -40.42
C GLU A 233 -8.25 18.23 -39.55
N ASP A 234 -8.22 17.05 -40.17
CA ASP A 234 -8.31 15.77 -39.47
C ASP A 234 -6.97 15.38 -38.85
N SER A 235 -7.01 14.75 -37.67
CA SER A 235 -5.83 14.18 -37.02
C SER A 235 -6.09 12.71 -36.70
N ASP A 236 -5.18 11.85 -37.17
CA ASP A 236 -5.18 10.41 -36.89
C ASP A 236 -4.88 10.10 -35.41
N ASP A 237 -4.20 11.02 -34.71
CA ASP A 237 -3.85 10.90 -33.30
C ASP A 237 -4.94 11.51 -32.40
N PRO A 238 -5.48 10.74 -31.43
CA PRO A 238 -6.46 11.24 -30.47
C PRO A 238 -5.81 12.27 -29.54
N ILE A 239 -6.47 13.43 -29.37
CA ILE A 239 -6.01 14.51 -28.50
C ILE A 239 -6.62 14.32 -27.11
N ILE A 240 -5.82 14.50 -26.07
CA ILE A 240 -6.25 14.36 -24.67
C ILE A 240 -6.71 15.73 -24.14
N ASP A 241 -7.90 15.80 -23.58
CA ASP A 241 -8.43 17.01 -22.94
C ASP A 241 -7.86 17.22 -21.51
N GLU A 242 -8.20 18.36 -20.90
CA GLU A 242 -7.76 18.70 -19.53
C GLU A 242 -8.32 17.75 -18.45
N GLU A 243 -9.33 16.96 -18.79
CA GLU A 243 -9.98 15.94 -17.94
C GLU A 243 -9.40 14.53 -18.19
N GLY A 244 -8.50 14.38 -19.17
CA GLY A 244 -7.86 13.12 -19.53
C GLY A 244 -8.65 12.25 -20.52
N ASN A 245 -9.70 12.78 -21.16
CA ASN A 245 -10.48 12.07 -22.17
C ASN A 245 -9.84 12.20 -23.57
N GLU A 246 -9.90 11.12 -24.34
CA GLU A 246 -9.42 11.08 -25.73
C GLU A 246 -10.51 11.59 -26.69
N ILE A 247 -10.22 12.69 -27.38
CA ILE A 247 -11.07 13.30 -28.40
C ILE A 247 -10.49 13.00 -29.78
N ARG A 248 -11.34 12.49 -30.68
CA ARG A 248 -10.98 12.28 -32.09
C ARG A 248 -11.30 13.53 -32.90
N ILE A 249 -10.33 13.98 -33.69
CA ILE A 249 -10.43 15.23 -34.45
C ILE A 249 -10.69 14.86 -35.91
N ILE A 250 -11.92 15.12 -36.36
CA ILE A 250 -12.36 14.85 -37.74
C ILE A 250 -12.76 16.19 -38.36
N GLU A 251 -12.29 16.45 -39.58
CA GLU A 251 -12.61 17.67 -40.32
C GLU A 251 -14.13 17.91 -40.39
N GLY A 252 -14.55 19.12 -40.03
CA GLY A 252 -15.95 19.55 -40.09
C GLY A 252 -16.76 19.31 -38.81
N ASP A 253 -16.24 18.57 -37.83
CA ASP A 253 -16.92 18.34 -36.55
C ASP A 253 -16.81 19.54 -35.60
N PHE A 254 -17.81 19.66 -34.71
CA PHE A 254 -17.84 20.68 -33.68
C PHE A 254 -17.53 20.08 -32.31
N HIS A 255 -16.57 20.66 -31.61
CA HIS A 255 -16.17 20.25 -30.26
C HIS A 255 -16.35 21.40 -29.28
N LEU A 256 -16.76 21.05 -28.06
CA LEU A 256 -16.92 21.99 -26.95
C LEU A 256 -15.75 21.78 -25.99
N CYS A 257 -14.81 22.72 -25.97
CA CYS A 257 -13.54 22.59 -25.25
C CYS A 257 -13.31 23.80 -24.36
N SER A 258 -12.42 23.68 -23.37
CA SER A 258 -12.00 24.83 -22.55
C SER A 258 -11.27 25.87 -23.39
N ALA A 259 -11.29 27.13 -22.93
CA ALA A 259 -10.63 28.24 -23.62
C ALA A 259 -9.15 27.96 -23.94
N THR A 260 -8.38 27.43 -22.98
CA THR A 260 -6.96 27.04 -23.13
C THR A 260 -6.73 26.03 -24.24
N MET A 261 -7.55 24.98 -24.29
CA MET A 261 -7.47 23.96 -25.33
C MET A 261 -7.88 24.53 -26.70
N SER A 262 -8.92 25.35 -26.73
CA SER A 262 -9.39 25.98 -27.98
C SER A 262 -8.33 26.89 -28.62
N GLU A 263 -7.67 27.74 -27.83
CA GLU A 263 -6.59 28.61 -28.30
C GLU A 263 -5.40 27.81 -28.84
N THR A 264 -5.08 26.70 -28.19
CA THR A 264 -4.00 25.81 -28.63
C THR A 264 -4.33 25.18 -29.98
N LEU A 265 -5.54 24.65 -30.16
CA LEU A 265 -5.97 24.04 -31.42
C LEU A 265 -6.06 25.06 -32.57
N ILE A 266 -6.47 26.29 -32.27
CA ILE A 266 -6.49 27.39 -33.24
C ILE A 266 -5.06 27.82 -33.61
N SER A 267 -4.16 27.92 -32.63
CA SER A 267 -2.76 28.30 -32.86
C SER A 267 -2.01 27.28 -33.70
N ILE A 268 -2.36 25.99 -33.57
CA ILE A 268 -1.78 24.90 -34.38
C ILE A 268 -2.42 24.86 -35.78
N GLY A 269 -3.55 25.54 -35.98
CA GLY A 269 -4.26 25.61 -37.26
C GLY A 269 -5.26 24.47 -37.49
N LEU A 270 -5.52 23.65 -36.47
CA LEU A 270 -6.43 22.49 -36.57
C LEU A 270 -7.90 22.87 -36.40
N ALA A 271 -8.20 24.00 -35.79
CA ALA A 271 -9.56 24.43 -35.48
C ALA A 271 -9.78 25.94 -35.63
N GLU A 272 -11.02 26.36 -35.83
CA GLU A 272 -11.45 27.75 -35.84
C GLU A 272 -12.56 27.97 -34.81
N LEU A 273 -12.63 29.20 -34.25
CA LEU A 273 -13.73 29.60 -33.38
C LEU A 273 -15.05 29.57 -34.15
N ALA A 274 -16.01 28.80 -33.64
CA ALA A 274 -17.37 28.81 -34.14
C ALA A 274 -18.23 29.58 -33.14
N ASP A 275 -18.77 30.73 -33.58
CA ASP A 275 -19.71 31.50 -32.76
C ASP A 275 -20.99 30.69 -32.51
N VAL A 276 -21.66 30.94 -31.38
CA VAL A 276 -22.82 30.17 -30.90
C VAL A 276 -24.02 30.26 -31.85
#